data_AF-A0A1L2FQG5-F1
#
_entry.id   AF-A0A1L2FQG5-F1
#
_cell.length_a   1.000
_cell.length_b   1.000
_cell.length_c   1.000
_cell.angle_alpha   90.00
_cell.angle_beta   90.00
_cell.angle_gamma   90.00
#
_symmetry.space_group_name_H-M   'P 1'
#
loop_
_entity.id
_entity.type
_entity.pdbx_description
1 polymer ?
#
loop_
_entity_poly.entity_id
_entity_poly.type
_entity_poly.pdbx_seq_one_letter_code
_entity_poly.pdbx_strand_id
1 'polypeptide(L)'
;LHGVGVSVVNALSTRLAVEIHTDGHRWTQEYKQGVPTAPLAKHEATERTGTSVTFWADPEIFETTVYSFETLSRRFQEMAFLNKGLSISLTDERPEHADEDGTPLSVTYKYDGGIADFVAHLNSR
;
A
#
# COMPACT_ATOMS: atom_id res chain seq x y z
N LEU A 1 -12.82 11.03 -12.28
CA LEU A 1 -12.17 10.70 -10.99
C LEU A 1 -12.51 11.82 -10.01
N HIS A 2 -13.00 11.52 -8.80
CA HIS A 2 -13.53 12.53 -7.86
C HIS A 2 -12.48 13.16 -6.92
N GLY A 3 -11.19 12.79 -7.00
CA GLY A 3 -10.14 13.39 -6.17
C GLY A 3 -10.22 13.10 -4.66
N VAL A 4 -11.19 12.31 -4.22
CA VAL A 4 -11.50 12.06 -2.80
C VAL A 4 -10.81 10.83 -2.18
N GLY A 5 -10.07 10.04 -2.96
CA GLY A 5 -9.60 8.72 -2.52
C GLY A 5 -8.75 8.78 -1.24
N VAL A 6 -7.64 9.50 -1.28
CA VAL A 6 -6.71 9.59 -0.14
C VAL A 6 -7.26 10.45 1.01
N SER A 7 -8.10 11.43 0.73
CA SER A 7 -8.74 12.25 1.77
C SER A 7 -9.73 11.44 2.60
N VAL A 8 -10.47 10.51 1.98
CA VAL A 8 -11.35 9.59 2.72
C VAL A 8 -10.52 8.64 3.59
N VAL A 9 -9.44 8.06 3.06
CA VAL A 9 -8.54 7.20 3.86
C VAL A 9 -8.00 7.96 5.08
N ASN A 10 -7.57 9.22 4.91
CA ASN A 10 -7.10 10.06 6.00
C ASN A 10 -8.19 10.35 7.05
N ALA A 11 -9.42 10.65 6.61
CA ALA A 11 -10.54 10.92 7.50
C ALA A 11 -10.98 9.70 8.31
N LEU A 12 -10.78 8.49 7.78
CA LEU A 12 -11.18 7.22 8.42
C LEU A 12 -10.00 6.53 9.14
N SER A 13 -8.92 7.26 9.42
CA SER A 13 -7.73 6.74 10.09
C SER A 13 -7.45 7.48 11.40
N THR A 14 -7.06 6.76 12.45
CA THR A 14 -6.57 7.38 13.70
C THR A 14 -5.28 8.17 13.45
N ARG A 15 -4.42 7.66 12.58
CA ARG A 15 -3.15 8.25 12.14
C ARG A 15 -2.96 7.98 10.65
N LEU A 16 -2.31 8.92 9.96
CA LEU A 16 -1.78 8.71 8.63
C LEU A 16 -0.44 9.44 8.50
N ALA A 17 0.55 8.79 7.90
CA ALA A 17 1.87 9.33 7.64
C ALA A 17 2.15 9.25 6.14
N VAL A 18 2.67 10.34 5.58
CA VAL A 18 3.08 10.42 4.18
C VAL A 18 4.55 10.77 4.13
N GLU A 19 5.30 10.02 3.33
CA GLU A 19 6.67 10.32 2.96
C GLU A 19 6.77 10.42 1.42
N ILE A 20 7.30 11.55 0.93
CA ILE A 20 7.42 11.83 -0.50
C ILE A 20 8.88 12.11 -0.81
N HIS A 21 9.40 11.47 -1.84
CA HIS A 21 10.70 11.81 -2.41
C HIS A 21 10.46 12.50 -3.76
N THR A 22 10.70 13.81 -3.82
CA THR A 22 10.53 14.64 -5.02
C THR A 22 11.38 15.90 -4.92
N ASP A 23 11.71 16.53 -6.05
CA ASP A 23 12.51 17.76 -6.13
C ASP A 23 13.86 17.64 -5.42
N GLY A 24 14.47 16.46 -5.52
CA GLY A 24 15.77 16.12 -4.94
C GLY A 24 15.79 16.03 -3.41
N HIS A 25 14.63 15.98 -2.74
CA HIS A 25 14.54 15.93 -1.27
C HIS A 25 13.47 14.95 -0.78
N ARG A 26 13.64 14.48 0.46
CA ARG A 26 12.60 13.75 1.19
C ARG A 26 11.71 14.72 1.96
N TRP A 27 10.40 14.46 1.95
CA TRP A 27 9.37 15.27 2.60
C TRP A 27 8.48 14.38 3.44
N THR A 28 8.06 14.85 4.62
CA THR A 28 7.12 14.09 5.47
C THR A 28 6.02 14.96 6.03
N GLN A 29 4.83 14.38 6.20
CA GLN A 29 3.75 14.97 6.97
C GLN A 29 2.95 13.87 7.68
N GLU A 30 2.54 14.16 8.92
CA GLU A 30 1.66 13.29 9.70
C GLU A 30 0.29 13.94 9.91
N TYR A 31 -0.72 13.09 10.03
CA TYR A 31 -2.10 13.43 10.28
C TYR A 31 -2.63 12.60 11.43
N LYS A 32 -3.51 13.20 12.23
CA LYS A 32 -4.30 12.53 13.27
C LYS A 32 -5.77 12.82 13.00
N GLN A 33 -6.58 11.78 12.80
CA GLN A 33 -8.01 11.89 12.51
C GLN A 33 -8.32 12.93 11.41
N GLY A 34 -7.60 12.83 10.28
CA GLY A 34 -7.75 13.73 9.14
C GLY A 34 -7.03 15.09 9.23
N VAL A 35 -6.54 15.49 10.41
CA VAL A 35 -5.95 16.83 10.63
C VAL A 35 -4.41 16.75 10.63
N PRO A 36 -3.70 17.62 9.89
CA PRO A 36 -2.24 17.64 9.89
C PRO A 36 -1.71 18.00 11.29
N THR A 37 -0.71 17.26 11.78
CA THR A 37 -0.10 17.51 13.09
C THR A 37 0.97 18.59 13.05
N ALA A 38 1.54 18.83 11.86
CA ALA A 38 2.52 19.87 11.57
C ALA A 38 2.48 20.25 10.07
N PRO A 39 3.08 21.40 9.68
CA PRO A 39 3.38 21.69 8.29
C PRO A 39 4.27 20.61 7.65
N LEU A 40 4.27 20.55 6.31
CA LEU A 40 5.14 19.65 5.55
C LEU A 40 6.63 19.91 5.90
N ALA A 41 7.34 18.88 6.34
CA ALA A 41 8.74 18.98 6.72
C ALA A 41 9.63 18.56 5.55
N LYS A 42 10.61 19.42 5.21
CA LYS A 42 11.68 19.13 4.24
C LYS A 42 12.86 18.50 4.95
N HIS A 43 13.39 17.40 4.41
CA HIS A 43 14.52 16.67 4.97
C HIS A 43 15.73 16.67 4.02
N GLU A 44 16.56 15.64 4.13
CA GLU A 44 17.81 15.49 3.37
C GLU A 44 17.60 15.42 1.86
N ALA A 45 18.67 15.73 1.13
CA ALA A 45 18.71 15.54 -0.31
C ALA A 45 18.72 14.05 -0.68
N THR A 46 18.07 13.69 -1.78
CA THR A 46 17.93 12.30 -2.23
C THR A 46 17.76 12.23 -3.75
N GLU A 47 18.29 11.17 -4.36
CA GLU A 47 18.08 10.85 -5.78
C GLU A 47 16.86 9.94 -5.98
N ARG A 48 16.25 9.45 -4.89
CA ARG A 48 15.07 8.60 -4.95
C ARG A 48 13.84 9.42 -5.35
N THR A 49 12.88 8.76 -5.97
CA THR A 49 11.55 9.31 -6.24
C THR A 49 10.48 8.35 -5.75
N GLY A 50 9.35 8.86 -5.26
CA GLY A 50 8.21 8.03 -4.92
C GLY A 50 7.38 8.58 -3.78
N THR A 51 6.35 7.85 -3.41
CA THR A 51 5.44 8.21 -2.32
C THR A 51 5.12 6.96 -1.52
N SER A 52 5.30 7.07 -0.21
CA SER A 52 4.90 6.07 0.77
C SER A 52 3.77 6.67 1.60
N VAL A 53 2.71 5.88 1.78
CA VAL A 53 1.58 6.23 2.64
C VAL A 53 1.40 5.10 3.64
N THR A 54 1.41 5.44 4.92
CA THR A 54 1.14 4.51 6.02
C THR A 54 -0.07 5.03 6.78
N PHE A 55 -1.05 4.18 7.05
CA PHE A 55 -2.28 4.58 7.73
C PHE A 55 -2.75 3.51 8.72
N TRP A 56 -3.50 3.96 9.71
CA TRP A 56 -4.04 3.13 10.78
C TRP A 56 -5.55 3.31 10.82
N ALA A 57 -6.30 2.32 10.33
CA ALA A 57 -7.76 2.35 10.29
C ALA A 57 -8.35 2.63 11.68
N ASP A 58 -9.40 3.44 11.74
CA ASP A 58 -10.01 3.85 12.99
C ASP A 58 -10.94 2.75 13.56
N PRO A 59 -10.62 2.15 14.72
CA PRO A 59 -11.46 1.10 15.33
C PRO A 59 -12.78 1.65 15.92
N GLU A 60 -12.94 2.97 16.05
CA GLU A 60 -14.24 3.56 16.39
C GLU A 60 -15.18 3.60 15.19
N ILE A 61 -14.64 3.53 13.97
CA ILE A 61 -15.38 3.57 12.71
C ILE A 61 -15.59 2.16 12.14
N PHE A 62 -14.55 1.33 12.15
CA PHE A 62 -14.58 -0.01 11.56
C PHE A 62 -14.74 -1.10 12.62
N GLU A 63 -15.61 -2.07 12.35
CA GLU A 63 -15.77 -3.26 13.19
C GLU A 63 -14.51 -4.13 13.26
N THR A 64 -13.71 -4.12 12.18
CA THR A 64 -12.41 -4.82 12.12
C THR A 64 -11.35 -3.94 11.48
N THR A 65 -10.17 -3.93 12.08
CA THR A 65 -8.98 -3.25 11.57
C THR A 65 -7.87 -4.24 11.20
N VAL A 66 -8.18 -5.55 11.22
CA VAL A 66 -7.25 -6.60 10.83
C VAL A 66 -7.39 -6.88 9.34
N TYR A 67 -6.31 -6.65 8.59
CA TYR A 67 -6.31 -6.86 7.15
C TYR A 67 -6.15 -8.33 6.78
N SER A 68 -6.88 -8.77 5.76
CA SER A 68 -6.77 -10.12 5.20
C SER A 68 -5.71 -10.15 4.10
N PHE A 69 -4.63 -10.91 4.33
CA PHE A 69 -3.59 -11.13 3.32
C PHE A 69 -4.17 -11.68 2.01
N GLU A 70 -5.05 -12.68 2.09
CA GLU A 70 -5.69 -13.29 0.91
C GLU A 70 -6.49 -12.27 0.09
N THR A 71 -7.26 -11.42 0.76
CA THR A 71 -8.07 -10.39 0.09
C THR A 71 -7.19 -9.38 -0.64
N LEU A 72 -6.13 -8.91 0.01
CA LEU A 72 -5.16 -7.98 -0.58
C LEU A 72 -4.37 -8.62 -1.72
N SER A 73 -3.87 -9.84 -1.49
CA SER A 73 -3.12 -10.64 -2.46
C SER A 73 -3.91 -10.82 -3.76
N ARG A 74 -5.18 -11.24 -3.68
CA ARG A 74 -6.06 -11.37 -4.86
C ARG A 74 -6.20 -10.04 -5.60
N ARG A 75 -6.46 -8.94 -4.88
CA ARG A 75 -6.63 -7.61 -5.49
C ARG A 75 -5.35 -7.12 -6.17
N PHE A 76 -4.20 -7.30 -5.54
CA PHE A 76 -2.90 -6.91 -6.10
C PHE A 76 -2.53 -7.75 -7.32
N GLN A 77 -2.81 -9.06 -7.29
CA GLN A 77 -2.59 -9.94 -8.43
C GLN A 77 -3.43 -9.51 -9.64
N GLU A 78 -4.73 -9.25 -9.45
CA GLU A 78 -5.60 -8.70 -10.49
C GLU A 78 -5.04 -7.39 -11.08
N MET A 79 -4.56 -6.47 -10.23
CA MET A 79 -3.97 -5.22 -10.70
C MET A 79 -2.67 -5.43 -11.48
N ALA A 80 -1.82 -6.36 -11.09
CA ALA A 80 -0.60 -6.70 -11.83
C ALA A 80 -0.92 -7.28 -13.22
N PHE A 81 -1.99 -8.06 -13.35
CA PHE A 81 -2.46 -8.53 -14.65
C PHE A 81 -2.97 -7.40 -15.55
N LEU A 82 -3.72 -6.45 -14.99
CA LEU A 82 -4.30 -5.34 -15.74
C LEU A 82 -3.26 -4.29 -16.17
N ASN A 83 -2.11 -4.24 -15.48
CA ASN A 83 -1.05 -3.26 -15.72
C ASN A 83 0.23 -3.97 -16.15
N LYS A 84 0.37 -4.22 -17.46
CA LYS A 84 1.52 -4.93 -18.04
C LYS A 84 2.85 -4.35 -17.54
N GLY A 85 3.70 -5.24 -17.01
CA GLY A 85 5.04 -4.90 -16.53
C GLY A 85 5.10 -4.24 -15.14
N LEU A 86 3.94 -3.92 -14.53
CA LEU A 86 3.88 -3.44 -13.15
C LEU A 86 4.25 -4.58 -12.20
N SER A 87 5.23 -4.33 -11.34
CA SER A 87 5.58 -5.22 -10.24
C SER A 87 4.89 -4.74 -8.97
N ILE A 88 4.18 -5.64 -8.30
CA ILE A 88 3.52 -5.38 -7.01
C ILE A 88 3.99 -6.44 -6.03
N SER A 89 4.58 -6.01 -4.91
CA SER A 89 4.94 -6.87 -3.78
C SER A 89 3.97 -6.65 -2.63
N LEU A 90 3.56 -7.73 -1.97
CA LEU A 90 2.80 -7.71 -0.73
C LEU A 90 3.56 -8.51 0.32
N THR A 91 3.79 -7.91 1.48
CA THR A 91 4.48 -8.53 2.61
C THR A 91 3.65 -8.36 3.87
N ASP A 92 3.52 -9.43 4.64
CA ASP A 92 2.85 -9.47 5.92
C ASP A 92 3.87 -9.58 7.05
N GLU A 93 4.12 -8.47 7.73
CA GLU A 93 5.13 -8.37 8.79
C GLU A 93 4.62 -8.85 10.17
N ARG A 94 3.41 -9.43 10.22
CA ARG A 94 2.84 -9.95 11.48
C ARG A 94 3.58 -11.23 11.92
N PRO A 95 4.06 -11.32 13.18
CA PRO A 95 4.85 -12.46 13.64
C PRO A 95 4.15 -13.81 13.51
N GLU A 96 2.82 -13.86 13.68
CA GLU A 96 2.01 -15.07 13.56
C GLU A 96 1.84 -15.56 12.10
N HIS A 97 2.26 -14.76 11.13
CA HIS A 97 2.27 -15.08 9.70
C HIS A 97 3.67 -15.41 9.16
N ALA A 98 4.71 -15.32 10.00
CA ALA A 98 6.07 -15.69 9.61
C ALA A 98 6.25 -17.22 9.53
N ASP A 99 7.21 -17.68 8.72
CA ASP A 99 7.61 -19.09 8.68
C ASP A 99 8.42 -19.51 9.92
N GLU A 100 8.83 -20.78 9.97
CA GLU A 100 9.60 -21.35 11.08
C GLU A 100 10.94 -20.63 11.33
N ASP A 101 11.50 -19.99 10.30
CA ASP A 101 12.74 -19.22 10.35
C ASP A 101 12.52 -17.73 10.70
N GLY A 102 11.26 -17.32 10.91
CA GLY A 102 10.88 -15.94 11.21
C GLY A 102 10.81 -15.02 9.98
N THR A 103 10.78 -15.60 8.77
CA THR A 103 10.66 -14.83 7.52
C THR A 103 9.21 -14.39 7.31
N PRO A 104 8.95 -13.09 7.04
CA PRO A 104 7.60 -12.61 6.74
C PRO A 104 6.98 -13.29 5.51
N LEU A 105 5.68 -13.59 5.58
CA LEU A 105 4.93 -14.06 4.41
C LEU A 105 4.94 -12.97 3.33
N SER A 106 5.43 -13.32 2.13
CA SER A 106 5.60 -12.37 1.04
C SER A 106 5.27 -12.98 -0.32
N VAL A 107 4.66 -12.18 -1.19
CA VAL A 107 4.35 -12.54 -2.58
C VAL A 107 4.71 -11.37 -3.51
N THR A 108 5.15 -11.67 -4.72
CA THR A 108 5.41 -10.66 -5.76
C THR A 108 4.71 -11.05 -7.06
N TYR A 109 3.95 -10.12 -7.61
CA TYR A 109 3.23 -10.27 -8.87
C TYR A 109 3.85 -9.36 -9.93
N LYS A 110 4.12 -9.93 -11.10
CA LYS A 110 4.50 -9.19 -12.30
C LYS A 110 4.10 -10.01 -13.51
N TYR A 111 3.30 -9.43 -14.40
CA TYR A 111 2.80 -10.10 -15.59
C TYR A 111 3.12 -9.27 -16.84
N ASP A 112 3.96 -9.81 -17.70
CA ASP A 112 4.40 -9.14 -18.94
C ASP A 112 3.45 -9.40 -20.12
N GLY A 113 2.60 -10.45 -20.05
CA GLY A 113 1.53 -10.73 -21.00
C GLY A 113 0.21 -10.04 -20.68
N GLY A 114 0.09 -9.44 -19.48
CA GLY A 114 -1.06 -8.62 -19.08
C GLY A 114 -2.37 -9.39 -19.01
N ILE A 115 -3.43 -8.90 -19.66
CA ILE A 115 -4.78 -9.52 -19.64
C ILE A 115 -4.77 -10.94 -20.23
N ALA A 116 -3.88 -11.25 -21.18
CA ALA A 116 -3.77 -12.61 -21.70
C ALA A 116 -3.38 -13.61 -20.60
N ASP A 117 -2.44 -13.22 -19.72
CA ASP A 117 -2.03 -14.03 -18.57
C ASP A 117 -3.18 -14.17 -17.55
N PHE A 118 -4.04 -13.14 -17.42
CA PHE A 118 -5.22 -13.21 -16.56
C PHE A 118 -6.24 -14.24 -17.03
N VAL A 119 -6.56 -14.25 -18.33
CA VAL A 119 -7.50 -15.22 -18.91
C VAL A 119 -6.94 -16.63 -18.79
N ALA A 120 -5.64 -16.83 -19.04
CA ALA A 120 -4.98 -18.12 -18.84
C ALA A 120 -5.06 -18.57 -17.37
N HIS A 121 -4.85 -17.66 -16.42
CA HIS A 121 -4.97 -17.95 -14.99
C HIS A 121 -6.41 -18.34 -14.60
N LEU A 122 -7.43 -17.63 -15.08
CA LEU A 122 -8.83 -17.96 -14.83
C LEU A 122 -9.23 -19.33 -15.40
N ASN A 123 -8.74 -19.68 -16.59
CA ASN A 123 -9.03 -20.95 -17.26
C ASN A 123 -8.21 -22.13 -16.72
N SER A 124 -7.29 -21.89 -15.79
CA SER A 124 -6.48 -22.93 -15.13
C SER A 124 -7.13 -23.49 -13.85
N ARG A 125 -8.33 -22.99 -13.51
CA ARG A 125 -9.17 -23.47 -12.41
C ARG A 125 -10.25 -24.42 -12.88
#